data_AF-A0LMZ3-F1
#
_entry.id   AF-A0LMZ3-F1
#
_cell.length_a   1.000
_cell.length_b   1.000
_cell.length_c   1.000
_cell.angle_alpha   90.00
_cell.angle_beta   90.00
_cell.angle_gamma   90.00
#
_symmetry.space_group_name_H-M   'P 1'
#
loop_
_entity.id
_entity.type
_entity.pdbx_description
1 polymer ?
#
loop_
_entity_poly.entity_id
_entity_poly.type
_entity_poly.pdbx_seq_one_letter_code
_entity_poly.pdbx_strand_id
1 'polypeptide(L)'
;MKWKVWLGLIALFLSGVLVGVAGTGFYLKGSLEQSLIGGHRPMMGKNIMRRLAGELQLTGEQRVEVGRIICEAERRLMETRRKHRPEVEEIIRGAIAQMKPLLTPEQQEKLDAMHTRARDRWKRQLDWHGGRHGGWDCT
;
A
#
# COMPACT_ATOMS: atom_id res chain seq x y z
N MET A 1 -44.34 -17.06 23.28
CA MET A 1 -44.52 -15.80 22.52
C MET A 1 -43.24 -14.94 22.42
N LYS A 2 -42.36 -14.90 23.44
CA LYS A 2 -41.16 -14.01 23.47
C LYS A 2 -39.99 -14.43 22.56
N TRP A 3 -39.84 -15.72 22.24
CA TRP A 3 -38.74 -16.25 21.42
C TRP A 3 -38.76 -15.77 19.97
N LYS A 4 -39.95 -15.64 19.37
CA LYS A 4 -40.11 -15.15 17.98
C LYS A 4 -39.70 -13.68 17.84
N VAL A 5 -39.92 -12.87 18.88
CA VAL A 5 -39.52 -11.46 18.92
C VAL A 5 -38.00 -11.33 19.05
N TRP A 6 -37.39 -12.16 19.92
CA TRP A 6 -35.93 -12.21 20.07
C TRP A 6 -35.23 -12.68 18.78
N LEU A 7 -35.81 -13.63 18.05
CA LEU A 7 -35.30 -14.07 16.75
C LEU A 7 -35.25 -12.94 15.72
N GLY A 8 -36.30 -12.11 15.64
CA GLY A 8 -36.31 -10.95 14.75
C GLY A 8 -35.27 -9.90 15.13
N LEU A 9 -35.07 -9.66 16.44
CA LEU A 9 -34.10 -8.72 16.98
C LEU A 9 -32.65 -9.16 16.70
N ILE A 10 -32.35 -10.44 16.90
CA ILE A 10 -31.04 -11.02 16.59
C ILE A 10 -30.76 -10.95 15.08
N ALA A 11 -31.76 -11.25 14.24
CA ALA A 11 -31.60 -11.16 12.79
C ALA A 11 -31.31 -9.72 12.31
N LEU A 12 -31.97 -8.72 12.91
CA LEU A 12 -31.73 -7.30 12.61
C LEU A 12 -30.34 -6.83 13.07
N PHE A 13 -29.90 -7.31 14.24
CA PHE A 13 -28.55 -7.00 14.74
C PHE A 13 -27.46 -7.64 13.87
N LEU A 14 -27.63 -8.90 13.46
CA LEU A 14 -26.67 -9.60 12.61
C LEU A 14 -26.58 -8.97 11.21
N SER A 15 -27.70 -8.50 10.65
CA SER A 15 -27.67 -7.80 9.36
C SER A 15 -26.94 -6.46 9.45
N GLY A 16 -27.16 -5.70 10.54
CA GLY A 16 -26.45 -4.46 10.83
C GLY A 16 -24.94 -4.68 11.03
N VAL A 17 -24.54 -5.73 11.74
CA VAL A 17 -23.12 -6.09 11.94
C VAL A 17 -22.48 -6.54 10.62
N LEU A 18 -23.18 -7.31 9.78
CA LEU A 18 -22.66 -7.71 8.46
C LEU A 18 -22.43 -6.52 7.54
N VAL A 19 -23.36 -5.57 7.50
CA VAL A 19 -23.23 -4.32 6.73
C VAL A 19 -22.15 -3.42 7.33
N GLY A 20 -22.04 -3.34 8.66
CA GLY A 20 -20.99 -2.60 9.36
C GLY A 20 -19.60 -3.16 9.09
N VAL A 21 -19.40 -4.47 9.22
CA VAL A 21 -18.11 -5.14 8.95
C VAL A 21 -17.75 -5.05 7.47
N ALA A 22 -18.70 -5.23 6.56
CA ALA A 22 -18.45 -5.06 5.13
C ALA A 22 -18.12 -3.60 4.77
N GLY A 23 -18.86 -2.64 5.33
CA GLY A 23 -18.67 -1.20 5.11
C GLY A 23 -17.35 -0.69 5.67
N THR A 24 -17.03 -1.02 6.93
CA THR A 24 -15.75 -0.67 7.56
C THR A 24 -14.59 -1.40 6.89
N GLY A 25 -14.78 -2.66 6.46
CA GLY A 25 -13.81 -3.40 5.66
C GLY A 25 -13.51 -2.73 4.33
N PHE A 26 -14.53 -2.25 3.61
CA PHE A 26 -14.36 -1.53 2.34
C PHE A 26 -13.74 -0.13 2.53
N TYR A 27 -14.16 0.59 3.56
CA TYR A 27 -13.70 1.95 3.85
C TYR A 27 -12.24 1.97 4.33
N LEU A 28 -11.87 1.04 5.21
CA LEU A 28 -10.48 0.87 5.64
C LEU A 28 -9.62 0.30 4.51
N LYS A 29 -10.14 -0.56 3.63
CA LYS A 29 -9.35 -1.05 2.48
C LYS A 29 -9.01 0.08 1.50
N GLY A 30 -9.88 1.08 1.32
CA GLY A 30 -9.60 2.24 0.46
C GLY A 30 -8.51 3.19 0.97
N SER A 31 -8.31 3.30 2.29
CA SER A 31 -7.39 4.26 2.90
C SER A 31 -6.14 3.63 3.55
N LEU A 32 -6.30 2.42 4.09
CA LEU A 32 -5.29 1.70 4.85
C LEU A 32 -4.37 0.84 3.96
N GLU A 33 -4.88 0.26 2.86
CA GLU A 33 -4.00 -0.40 1.85
C GLU A 33 -3.03 0.59 1.23
N GLN A 34 -3.41 1.87 1.13
CA GLN A 34 -2.55 2.89 0.55
C GLN A 34 -1.44 3.36 1.50
N SER A 35 -1.58 3.13 2.80
CA SER A 35 -0.69 3.70 3.83
C SER A 35 0.12 2.66 4.61
N LEU A 36 -0.44 1.48 4.91
CA LEU A 36 0.22 0.49 5.77
C LEU A 36 0.95 -0.63 5.03
N ILE A 37 0.60 -0.89 3.76
CA ILE A 37 1.21 -1.99 2.97
C ILE A 37 1.90 -1.39 1.75
N GLY A 38 3.11 -0.84 1.98
CA GLY A 38 4.20 -0.79 1.01
C GLY A 38 3.80 -0.57 -0.46
N GLY A 39 3.13 0.54 -0.74
CA GLY A 39 2.55 0.80 -2.05
C GLY A 39 2.66 2.25 -2.45
N HIS A 40 3.82 2.89 -2.20
CA HIS A 40 4.14 4.18 -2.79
C HIS A 40 4.06 4.05 -4.32
N ARG A 41 2.89 4.38 -4.88
CA ARG A 41 2.66 4.39 -6.32
C ARG A 41 3.71 5.32 -6.96
N PRO A 42 4.24 5.01 -8.15
CA PRO A 42 5.12 5.91 -8.92
C PRO A 42 4.42 7.19 -9.41
N MET A 43 3.26 7.54 -8.81
CA MET A 43 2.58 8.81 -9.03
C MET A 43 3.13 9.93 -8.14
N MET A 44 4.08 9.67 -7.25
CA MET A 44 4.56 10.72 -6.35
C MET A 44 5.18 11.89 -7.11
N GLY A 45 6.07 11.68 -8.10
CA GLY A 45 6.66 12.79 -8.85
C GLY A 45 5.62 13.70 -9.51
N LYS A 46 4.65 13.12 -10.23
CA LYS A 46 3.60 13.90 -10.93
C LYS A 46 2.60 14.55 -9.99
N ASN A 47 2.19 13.85 -8.92
CA ASN A 47 1.24 14.39 -7.95
C ASN A 47 1.91 15.48 -7.09
N ILE A 48 3.17 15.29 -6.69
CA ILE A 48 3.95 16.27 -5.95
C ILE A 48 4.20 17.49 -6.83
N MET A 49 4.65 17.31 -8.08
CA MET A 49 4.89 18.44 -8.98
C MET A 49 3.61 19.21 -9.29
N ARG A 50 2.50 18.52 -9.59
CA ARG A 50 1.19 19.16 -9.82
C ARG A 50 0.72 19.94 -8.60
N ARG A 51 0.90 19.37 -7.40
CA ARG A 51 0.52 20.01 -6.14
C ARG A 51 1.38 21.22 -5.84
N LEU A 52 2.71 21.09 -5.87
CA LEU A 52 3.64 22.19 -5.65
C LEU A 52 3.45 23.30 -6.68
N ALA A 53 3.26 22.95 -7.94
CA ALA A 53 3.06 23.93 -8.99
C ALA A 53 1.74 24.70 -8.88
N GLY A 54 0.69 24.06 -8.34
CA GLY A 54 -0.60 24.70 -8.08
C GLY A 54 -0.59 25.53 -6.80
N GLU A 55 -0.10 24.98 -5.69
CA GLU A 55 -0.09 25.64 -4.38
C GLU A 55 0.92 26.79 -4.30
N LEU A 56 2.09 26.65 -4.94
CA LEU A 56 3.15 27.67 -4.93
C LEU A 56 3.15 28.56 -6.18
N GLN A 57 2.20 28.33 -7.10
CA GLN A 57 2.08 29.06 -8.37
C GLN A 57 3.41 29.15 -9.14
N LEU A 58 4.13 28.02 -9.21
CA LEU A 58 5.48 27.98 -9.80
C LEU A 58 5.47 28.45 -11.26
N THR A 59 6.41 29.35 -11.60
CA THR A 59 6.67 29.80 -12.97
C THR A 59 7.25 28.66 -13.82
N GLY A 60 7.30 28.83 -15.15
CA GLY A 60 7.87 27.82 -16.05
C GLY A 60 9.29 27.40 -15.68
N GLU A 61 10.16 28.37 -15.38
CA GLU A 61 11.55 28.12 -14.97
C GLU A 61 11.65 27.44 -13.60
N GLN A 62 10.84 27.86 -12.63
CA GLN A 62 10.81 27.22 -11.29
C GLN A 62 10.34 25.76 -11.37
N ARG A 63 9.44 25.45 -12.30
CA ARG A 63 8.96 24.07 -12.51
C ARG A 63 10.06 23.13 -12.98
N VAL A 64 10.99 23.62 -13.81
CA VAL A 64 12.13 22.84 -14.30
C VAL A 64 13.05 22.50 -13.12
N GLU A 65 13.42 23.49 -12.32
CA GLU A 65 14.38 23.28 -11.23
C GLU A 65 13.78 22.45 -10.08
N VAL A 66 12.52 22.70 -9.71
CA VAL A 66 11.80 21.87 -8.74
C VAL A 66 11.63 20.44 -9.26
N GLY A 67 11.34 20.28 -10.55
CA GLY A 67 11.28 18.97 -11.20
C GLY A 67 12.59 18.19 -11.05
N ARG A 68 13.73 18.83 -11.33
CA ARG A 68 15.06 18.24 -11.17
C ARG A 68 15.32 17.73 -9.75
N ILE A 69 14.98 18.54 -8.74
CA ILE A 69 15.14 18.18 -7.32
C ILE A 69 14.26 16.97 -6.96
N ILE A 70 13.00 16.94 -7.43
CA ILE A 70 12.09 15.81 -7.20
C ILE A 70 12.62 14.54 -7.85
N CYS A 71 13.10 14.61 -9.10
CA CYS A 71 13.68 13.47 -9.80
C CYS A 71 14.90 12.91 -9.08
N GLU A 72 15.79 13.79 -8.58
CA GLU A 72 16.94 13.37 -7.80
C GLU A 72 16.54 12.70 -6.48
N ALA A 73 15.55 13.26 -5.78
CA ALA A 73 15.01 12.68 -4.56
C ALA A 73 14.38 11.30 -4.81
N GLU A 74 13.64 11.13 -5.91
CA GLU A 74 13.05 9.86 -6.31
C GLU A 74 14.13 8.80 -6.55
N ARG A 75 15.20 9.14 -7.28
CA ARG A 75 16.35 8.26 -7.50
C ARG A 75 17.00 7.82 -6.19
N ARG A 76 17.33 8.77 -5.31
CA ARG A 76 17.96 8.48 -4.01
C ARG A 76 17.08 7.59 -3.13
N LEU A 77 15.76 7.79 -3.18
CA LEU A 77 14.80 6.96 -2.46
C LEU A 77 14.73 5.54 -3.04
N MET A 78 14.76 5.37 -4.36
CA MET A 78 14.80 4.05 -5.01
C MET A 78 16.09 3.29 -4.65
N GLU A 79 17.24 3.97 -4.68
CA GLU A 79 18.53 3.39 -4.27
C GLU A 79 18.51 2.92 -2.82
N THR A 80 17.98 3.75 -1.92
CA THR A 80 17.83 3.40 -0.50
C THR A 80 16.95 2.17 -0.32
N ARG A 81 15.79 2.12 -0.99
CA ARG A 81 14.90 0.94 -0.95
C ARG A 81 15.59 -0.32 -1.47
N ARG A 82 16.38 -0.23 -2.55
CA ARG A 82 17.13 -1.38 -3.09
C ARG A 82 18.19 -1.85 -2.11
N LYS A 83 18.92 -0.93 -1.47
CA LYS A 83 19.98 -1.22 -0.51
C LYS A 83 19.48 -1.96 0.73
N HIS A 84 18.36 -1.51 1.31
CA HIS A 84 17.80 -2.07 2.55
C HIS A 84 16.80 -3.22 2.32
N ARG A 85 16.52 -3.59 1.06
CA ARG A 85 15.63 -4.71 0.73
C ARG A 85 15.97 -6.03 1.45
N PRO A 86 17.21 -6.54 1.38
CA PRO A 86 17.53 -7.83 1.99
C PRO A 86 17.31 -7.80 3.51
N GLU A 87 17.67 -6.70 4.17
CA GLU A 87 17.47 -6.50 5.60
C GLU A 87 15.99 -6.61 6.01
N VAL A 88 15.11 -5.93 5.28
CA VAL A 88 13.67 -6.01 5.55
C VAL A 88 13.10 -7.41 5.24
N GLU A 89 13.58 -8.07 4.19
CA GLU A 89 13.16 -9.44 3.86
C GLU A 89 13.56 -10.43 4.96
N GLU A 90 14.74 -10.29 5.56
CA GLU A 90 15.16 -11.09 6.71
C GLU A 90 14.26 -10.85 7.93
N ILE A 91 13.94 -9.59 8.24
CA ILE A 91 13.03 -9.25 9.34
C ILE A 91 11.66 -9.91 9.15
N ILE A 92 11.08 -9.79 7.95
CA ILE A 92 9.77 -10.40 7.62
C ILE A 92 9.85 -11.93 7.71
N ARG A 93 10.91 -12.54 7.18
CA ARG A 93 11.10 -14.00 7.23
C ARG A 93 11.20 -14.49 8.68
N GLY A 94 11.95 -13.78 9.52
CA GLY A 94 12.06 -14.07 10.94
C GLY A 94 10.72 -13.98 11.67
N ALA A 95 9.90 -12.97 11.37
CA ALA A 95 8.56 -12.84 11.94
C ALA A 95 7.63 -13.97 11.49
N ILE A 96 7.66 -14.36 10.21
CA ILE A 96 6.88 -15.49 9.69
C ILE A 96 7.29 -16.79 10.38
N ALA A 97 8.59 -17.04 10.55
CA ALA A 97 9.09 -18.23 11.23
C ALA A 97 8.59 -18.34 12.68
N GLN A 98 8.48 -17.22 13.39
CA GLN A 98 7.93 -17.17 14.75
C GLN A 98 6.41 -17.37 14.79
N MET A 99 5.67 -16.91 13.78
CA MET A 99 4.22 -17.08 13.71
C MET A 99 3.80 -18.50 13.33
N LYS A 100 4.52 -19.18 12.43
CA LYS A 100 4.14 -20.49 11.89
C LYS A 100 3.77 -21.54 12.96
N PRO A 101 4.53 -21.72 14.05
CA PRO A 101 4.19 -22.68 15.11
C PRO A 101 2.87 -22.40 15.83
N LEU A 102 2.36 -21.17 15.78
CA LEU A 102 1.11 -20.75 16.42
C LEU A 102 -0.13 -20.97 15.54
N LEU A 103 0.08 -21.41 14.29
CA LEU A 103 -0.95 -21.49 13.27
C LEU A 103 -1.27 -22.93 12.91
N THR A 104 -2.54 -23.18 12.58
CA THR A 104 -2.95 -24.45 11.99
C THR A 104 -2.32 -24.65 10.61
N PRO A 105 -2.23 -25.89 10.09
CA PRO A 105 -1.67 -26.13 8.76
C PRO A 105 -2.32 -25.27 7.64
N GLU A 106 -3.64 -25.12 7.66
CA GLU A 106 -4.38 -24.28 6.70
C GLU A 106 -4.01 -22.79 6.82
N GLN A 107 -3.84 -22.30 8.05
CA GLN A 107 -3.42 -20.91 8.30
C GLN A 107 -1.97 -20.66 7.86
N GLN A 108 -1.09 -21.65 7.98
CA GLN A 108 0.29 -21.56 7.51
C GLN A 108 0.34 -21.43 5.98
N GLU A 109 -0.44 -22.24 5.26
CA GLU A 109 -0.55 -22.15 3.80
C GLU A 109 -1.04 -20.76 3.37
N LYS A 110 -2.07 -20.23 4.05
CA LYS A 110 -2.58 -18.89 3.81
C LYS A 110 -1.52 -17.81 4.07
N LEU A 111 -0.73 -17.94 5.14
CA LEU A 111 0.36 -17.02 5.46
C LEU A 111 1.44 -17.03 4.38
N ASP A 112 1.84 -18.21 3.89
CA ASP A 112 2.84 -18.35 2.82
C ASP A 112 2.35 -17.75 1.50
N ALA A 113 1.06 -17.94 1.17
CA ALA A 113 0.43 -17.30 0.02
C ALA A 113 0.41 -15.77 0.14
N MET A 114 0.08 -15.24 1.33
CA MET A 114 0.11 -13.79 1.58
C MET A 114 1.52 -13.22 1.43
N HIS A 115 2.52 -13.90 2.00
CA HIS A 115 3.92 -13.51 1.92
C HIS A 115 4.42 -13.51 0.48
N THR A 116 4.13 -14.55 -0.29
CA THR A 116 4.52 -14.65 -1.70
C THR A 116 3.91 -13.51 -2.53
N ARG A 117 2.61 -13.25 -2.38
CA ARG A 117 1.94 -12.13 -3.06
C ARG A 117 2.54 -10.78 -2.68
N ALA A 118 2.93 -10.59 -1.42
CA ALA A 118 3.56 -9.36 -0.94
C ALA A 118 4.96 -9.18 -1.55
N ARG A 119 5.79 -10.22 -1.56
CA ARG A 119 7.11 -10.20 -2.20
C ARG A 119 7.01 -9.87 -3.69
N ASP A 120 6.08 -10.49 -4.41
CA ASP A 120 5.91 -10.27 -5.84
C ASP A 120 5.47 -8.83 -6.16
N ARG A 121 4.57 -8.26 -5.35
CA ARG A 121 4.19 -6.84 -5.48
C ARG A 121 5.38 -5.93 -5.26
N TRP A 122 6.17 -6.21 -4.23
CA TRP A 122 7.33 -5.38 -3.90
C TRP A 122 8.44 -5.48 -4.96
N LYS A 123 8.70 -6.70 -5.46
CA LYS A 123 9.64 -6.92 -6.57
C LYS A 123 9.22 -6.13 -7.81
N ARG A 124 7.94 -6.16 -8.20
CA ARG A 124 7.41 -5.34 -9.31
C ARG A 124 7.60 -3.84 -9.09
N GLN A 125 7.47 -3.37 -7.86
CA GLN A 125 7.67 -1.94 -7.53
C GLN A 125 9.15 -1.52 -7.64
N LEU A 126 10.08 -2.42 -7.33
CA LEU A 126 11.52 -2.16 -7.40
C LEU A 126 12.09 -2.33 -8.81
N ASP A 127 11.59 -3.33 -9.53
CA ASP A 127 11.92 -3.64 -10.93
C ASP A 127 11.27 -2.63 -11.89
N TRP A 128 10.36 -1.79 -11.41
CA TRP A 128 9.90 -0.60 -12.13
C TRP A 128 11.07 0.38 -12.29
N HIS A 129 11.87 0.16 -13.33
CA HIS A 129 12.71 1.16 -13.96
C HIS A 129 11.80 2.19 -14.63
N GLY A 130 12.07 3.48 -14.43
CA GLY A 130 11.28 4.58 -15.00
C GLY A 130 11.16 4.50 -16.53
N GLY A 131 10.17 3.75 -17.02
CA GLY A 131 10.04 3.39 -18.42
C GLY A 131 8.60 3.15 -18.84
N ARG A 132 7.78 4.23 -18.85
CA ARG A 132 6.99 4.68 -20.01
C ARG A 132 6.05 5.83 -19.64
N HIS A 133 6.02 6.79 -20.56
CA HIS A 133 5.64 8.18 -20.42
C HIS A 133 4.22 8.49 -19.96
N GLY A 134 4.13 9.63 -19.28
CA GLY A 134 2.90 10.42 -19.16
C GLY A 134 3.22 11.83 -18.65
N GLY A 135 3.98 12.61 -19.43
CA GLY A 135 3.98 14.07 -19.36
C GLY A 135 5.06 14.81 -18.57
N TRP A 136 5.96 14.14 -17.84
CA TRP A 136 7.13 14.77 -17.20
C TRP A 136 8.29 13.77 -17.22
N ASP A 137 9.29 14.01 -18.07
CA ASP A 137 10.50 13.19 -18.13
C ASP A 137 11.56 13.76 -17.18
N CYS A 138 12.14 12.88 -16.37
CA CYS A 138 13.29 13.15 -15.51
C CYS A 138 14.63 12.94 -16.25
N THR A 139 14.66 13.21 -17.55
CA THR A 139 15.88 13.17 -18.40
C THR A 139 16.46 14.55 -18.57
#